data_AF-A0A0D0P6R8-F1
#
_entry.id   AF-A0A0D0P6R8-F1
#
_cell.length_a   1.000
_cell.length_b   1.000
_cell.length_c   1.000
_cell.angle_alpha   90.00
_cell.angle_beta   90.00
_cell.angle_gamma   90.00
#
_symmetry.space_group_name_H-M   'P 1'
#
loop_
_entity.id
_entity.type
_entity.pdbx_description
1 polymer ?
#
loop_
_entity_poly.entity_id
_entity_poly.type
_entity_poly.pdbx_seq_one_letter_code
_entity_poly.pdbx_strand_id
1 'polypeptide(L)'
;LGPTSAPVTTADGQTLPVDASMEGMPSIAFDAVFVPGGAQSIQALSSDGVALHYLLEAYKHLKAIALNGEARQLLVLLKLEADAGLIPDADASKFQAFFDAIAQHRVWAREPKAKAIPA
;
A
#
# COMPACT_ATOMS: atom_id res chain seq x y z
N LEU A 1 1.38 -10.60 0.55
CA LEU A 1 2.83 -10.28 0.62
C LEU A 1 3.23 -10.04 2.06
N GLY A 2 4.48 -10.35 2.44
CA GLY A 2 5.03 -10.12 3.78
C GLY A 2 6.48 -9.63 3.73
N PRO A 3 7.12 -9.38 4.89
CA PRO A 3 8.52 -8.96 4.95
C PRO A 3 9.47 -10.07 4.44
N THR A 4 9.10 -11.33 4.66
CA THR A 4 9.76 -12.52 4.09
C THR A 4 8.69 -13.45 3.53
N SER A 5 9.09 -14.57 2.89
CA SER A 5 8.14 -15.61 2.49
C SER A 5 7.70 -16.53 3.63
N ALA A 6 8.14 -16.27 4.87
CA ALA A 6 7.68 -17.02 6.04
C ALA A 6 6.27 -16.56 6.45
N PRO A 7 5.43 -17.45 7.02
CA PRO A 7 4.14 -17.07 7.58
C PRO A 7 4.27 -16.00 8.67
N VAL A 8 3.21 -15.19 8.83
CA VAL A 8 3.11 -14.18 9.88
C VAL A 8 2.04 -14.55 10.90
N THR A 9 2.17 -14.01 12.12
CA THR A 9 1.13 -14.15 13.15
C THR A 9 0.15 -12.98 13.07
N THR A 10 -1.12 -13.31 12.98
CA THR A 10 -2.26 -12.36 12.99
C THR A 10 -2.51 -11.81 14.40
N ALA A 11 -3.31 -10.75 14.51
CA ALA A 11 -3.63 -10.13 15.80
C ALA A 11 -4.38 -11.08 16.77
N ASP A 12 -5.12 -12.05 16.25
CA ASP A 12 -5.82 -13.09 17.00
C ASP A 12 -4.97 -14.36 17.21
N GLY A 13 -3.68 -14.31 16.89
CA GLY A 13 -2.71 -15.37 17.16
C GLY A 13 -2.69 -16.50 16.14
N GLN A 14 -3.48 -16.41 15.06
CA GLN A 14 -3.47 -17.39 13.98
C GLN A 14 -2.27 -17.18 13.05
N THR A 15 -1.83 -18.26 12.40
CA THR A 15 -0.81 -18.20 11.34
C THR A 15 -1.45 -17.82 10.01
N LEU A 16 -0.94 -16.78 9.37
CA LEU A 16 -1.32 -16.37 8.02
C LEU A 16 -0.17 -16.72 7.05
N PRO A 17 -0.39 -17.62 6.06
CA PRO A 17 0.61 -17.89 5.03
C PRO A 17 0.90 -16.63 4.19
N VAL A 18 2.15 -16.50 3.75
CA VAL A 18 2.60 -15.41 2.89
C VAL A 18 2.94 -15.97 1.52
N ASP A 19 2.32 -15.42 0.46
CA ASP A 19 2.57 -15.89 -0.91
C ASP A 19 3.97 -15.56 -1.42
N ALA A 20 4.48 -14.37 -1.07
CA ALA A 20 5.83 -13.90 -1.42
C ALA A 20 6.28 -12.77 -0.49
N SER A 21 7.60 -12.59 -0.36
CA SER A 21 8.16 -11.38 0.22
C SER A 21 7.89 -10.16 -0.68
N MET A 22 7.79 -8.98 -0.10
CA MET A 22 7.68 -7.72 -0.85
C MET A 22 8.89 -7.49 -1.78
N GLU A 23 10.08 -7.91 -1.36
CA GLU A 23 11.29 -7.87 -2.19
C GLU A 23 11.21 -8.84 -3.38
N GLY A 24 10.69 -10.05 -3.17
CA GLY A 24 10.58 -11.07 -4.20
C GLY A 24 9.48 -10.81 -5.23
N MET A 25 8.47 -10.01 -4.85
CA MET A 25 7.38 -9.61 -5.73
C MET A 25 7.13 -8.09 -5.60
N PRO A 26 7.98 -7.25 -6.23
CA PRO A 26 7.94 -5.79 -6.10
C PRO A 26 6.64 -5.21 -6.65
N SER A 27 6.37 -3.92 -6.38
CA SER A 27 5.06 -3.33 -6.70
C SER A 27 4.73 -3.45 -8.18
N ILE A 28 5.73 -3.37 -9.06
CA ILE A 28 5.59 -3.51 -10.52
C ILE A 28 4.88 -4.79 -10.98
N ALA A 29 4.86 -5.84 -10.16
CA ALA A 29 4.16 -7.10 -10.46
C ALA A 29 2.63 -7.03 -10.24
N PHE A 30 2.12 -5.95 -9.64
CA PHE A 30 0.71 -5.78 -9.30
C PHE A 30 0.12 -4.50 -9.86
N ASP A 31 -1.20 -4.46 -10.02
CA ASP A 31 -1.94 -3.31 -10.55
C ASP A 31 -2.34 -2.28 -9.47
N ALA A 32 -2.45 -2.73 -8.21
CA ALA A 32 -2.90 -1.91 -7.08
C ALA A 32 -2.33 -2.43 -5.75
N VAL A 33 -2.38 -1.59 -4.71
CA VAL A 33 -1.88 -1.93 -3.36
C VAL A 33 -2.95 -1.67 -2.31
N PHE A 34 -3.19 -2.64 -1.44
CA PHE A 34 -4.01 -2.47 -0.24
C PHE A 34 -3.15 -2.79 1.00
N VAL A 35 -3.14 -1.88 1.97
CA VAL A 35 -2.46 -2.08 3.26
C VAL A 35 -3.52 -2.14 4.37
N PRO A 36 -3.77 -3.33 4.96
CA PRO A 36 -4.68 -3.46 6.08
C PRO A 36 -4.09 -2.78 7.33
N GLY A 37 -4.96 -2.43 8.29
CA GLY A 37 -4.54 -1.90 9.58
C GLY A 37 -3.83 -2.93 10.47
N GLY A 38 -3.55 -2.51 11.70
CA GLY A 38 -2.83 -3.30 12.71
C GLY A 38 -1.59 -2.57 13.21
N ALA A 39 -1.71 -1.93 14.37
CA ALA A 39 -0.68 -1.05 14.93
C ALA A 39 0.74 -1.64 14.93
N GLN A 40 0.89 -2.91 15.34
CA GLN A 40 2.20 -3.60 15.35
C GLN A 40 2.74 -3.83 13.93
N SER A 41 1.87 -4.21 12.99
CA SER A 41 2.26 -4.40 11.59
C SER A 41 2.72 -3.08 10.98
N ILE A 42 1.95 -2.01 11.14
CA ILE A 42 2.33 -0.72 10.57
C ILE A 42 3.57 -0.15 11.25
N GLN A 43 3.77 -0.39 12.55
CA GLN A 43 5.02 -0.04 13.23
C GLN A 43 6.23 -0.73 12.58
N ALA A 44 6.15 -2.03 12.29
CA ALA A 44 7.20 -2.76 11.60
C ALA A 44 7.44 -2.20 10.18
N LEU A 45 6.37 -2.04 9.39
CA LEU A 45 6.46 -1.50 8.02
C LEU A 45 7.01 -0.07 7.97
N SER A 46 6.75 0.75 8.99
CA SER A 46 7.25 2.12 9.07
C SER A 46 8.77 2.21 9.20
N SER A 47 9.42 1.11 9.59
CA SER A 47 10.88 0.99 9.70
C SER A 47 11.52 0.14 8.60
N ASP A 48 10.72 -0.38 7.67
CA ASP A 48 11.17 -1.28 6.61
C ASP A 48 11.31 -0.52 5.28
N GLY A 49 12.55 -0.40 4.79
CA GLY A 49 12.84 0.34 3.56
C GLY A 49 12.18 -0.26 2.31
N VAL A 50 12.01 -1.59 2.25
CA VAL A 50 11.35 -2.28 1.13
C VAL A 50 9.86 -1.94 1.14
N ALA A 51 9.21 -2.02 2.30
CA ALA A 51 7.79 -1.70 2.44
C ALA A 51 7.49 -0.23 2.10
N LEU A 52 8.32 0.70 2.59
CA LEU A 52 8.21 2.12 2.30
C LEU A 52 8.40 2.41 0.80
N HIS A 53 9.44 1.84 0.19
CA HIS A 53 9.68 1.96 -1.24
C HIS A 53 8.53 1.35 -2.06
N TYR A 54 7.92 0.25 -1.62
CA TYR A 54 6.78 -0.38 -2.30
C TYR A 54 5.62 0.59 -2.53
N LEU A 55 5.28 1.38 -1.51
CA LEU A 55 4.22 2.39 -1.59
C LEU A 55 4.63 3.59 -2.44
N LEU A 56 5.89 4.04 -2.32
CA LEU A 56 6.43 5.12 -3.16
C LEU A 56 6.43 4.72 -4.64
N GLU A 57 6.87 3.50 -4.96
CA GLU A 57 6.91 2.93 -6.31
C GLU A 57 5.49 2.79 -6.88
N ALA A 58 4.55 2.23 -6.11
CA ALA A 58 3.16 2.13 -6.54
C ALA A 58 2.52 3.51 -6.80
N TYR A 59 2.80 4.49 -5.93
CA TYR A 59 2.28 5.85 -6.09
C TYR A 59 2.88 6.52 -7.32
N LYS A 60 4.20 6.41 -7.52
CA LYS A 60 4.94 6.93 -8.69
C LYS A 60 4.47 6.30 -10.00
N HIS A 61 4.12 5.01 -9.97
CA HIS A 61 3.54 4.29 -11.09
C HIS A 61 2.02 4.47 -11.23
N LEU A 62 1.43 5.47 -10.55
CA LEU A 62 0.03 5.88 -10.74
C LEU A 62 -0.98 4.78 -10.40
N LYS A 63 -0.63 3.84 -9.51
CA LYS A 63 -1.52 2.75 -9.12
C LYS A 63 -2.57 3.21 -8.13
N ALA A 64 -3.69 2.50 -8.09
CA ALA A 64 -4.63 2.63 -7.00
C ALA A 64 -3.99 2.11 -5.69
N ILE A 65 -4.15 2.84 -4.60
CA ILE A 65 -3.65 2.49 -3.27
C ILE A 65 -4.77 2.71 -2.26
N ALA A 66 -5.01 1.74 -1.40
CA ALA A 66 -5.94 1.84 -0.29
C ALA A 66 -5.24 1.50 1.03
N LEU A 67 -5.44 2.34 2.04
CA LEU A 67 -4.88 2.18 3.38
C LEU A 67 -6.04 2.10 4.39
N ASN A 68 -6.04 1.09 5.25
CA ASN A 68 -7.06 0.92 6.28
C ASN A 68 -6.49 1.19 7.69
N GLY A 69 -7.29 1.83 8.55
CA GLY A 69 -6.95 2.00 9.97
C GLY A 69 -5.61 2.70 10.19
N GLU A 70 -4.72 2.08 10.95
CA GLU A 70 -3.40 2.62 11.28
C GLU A 70 -2.50 2.82 10.05
N ALA A 71 -2.75 2.13 8.93
CA ALA A 71 -1.92 2.23 7.72
C ALA A 71 -1.90 3.66 7.15
N ARG A 72 -2.92 4.49 7.46
CA ARG A 72 -2.96 5.91 7.09
C ARG A 72 -1.73 6.69 7.54
N GLN A 73 -1.04 6.27 8.61
CA GLN A 73 0.16 6.96 9.10
C GLN A 73 1.33 6.88 8.11
N LEU A 74 1.35 5.86 7.24
CA LEU A 74 2.35 5.71 6.19
C LEU A 74 2.29 6.86 5.17
N LEU A 75 1.12 7.47 4.93
CA LEU A 75 0.99 8.65 4.07
C LEU A 75 1.84 9.82 4.59
N VAL A 76 1.72 10.07 5.90
CA VAL A 76 2.41 11.18 6.56
C VAL A 76 3.91 10.93 6.53
N LEU A 77 4.33 9.70 6.85
CA LEU A 77 5.73 9.29 6.82
C LEU A 77 6.34 9.45 5.42
N LEU A 78 5.61 9.03 4.38
CA LEU A 78 6.06 9.06 2.98
C LEU A 78 5.81 10.39 2.28
N LYS A 79 5.15 11.35 2.94
CA LYS A 79 4.74 12.65 2.37
C LYS A 79 3.92 12.50 1.08
N LEU A 80 3.04 11.51 1.05
CA LEU A 80 2.14 11.26 -0.08
C LEU A 80 0.83 12.04 0.13
N GLU A 81 0.34 12.63 -0.95
CA GLU A 81 -0.94 13.35 -0.96
C GLU A 81 -2.06 12.43 -1.42
N ALA A 82 -3.18 12.42 -0.68
CA ALA A 82 -4.37 11.71 -1.13
C ALA A 82 -4.91 12.31 -2.44
N ASP A 83 -5.45 11.44 -3.28
CA ASP A 83 -6.09 11.78 -4.55
C ASP A 83 -7.17 10.75 -4.90
N ALA A 84 -7.73 10.82 -6.11
CA ALA A 84 -8.80 9.95 -6.56
C ALA A 84 -8.47 8.44 -6.55
N GLY A 85 -7.20 8.04 -6.45
CA GLY A 85 -6.80 6.64 -6.32
C GLY A 85 -5.80 6.39 -5.20
N LEU A 86 -5.72 7.27 -4.20
CA LEU A 86 -5.04 7.01 -2.93
C LEU A 86 -6.07 7.21 -1.81
N ILE A 87 -6.68 6.11 -1.36
CA ILE A 87 -7.77 6.08 -0.39
C ILE A 87 -7.16 5.92 1.02
N PRO A 88 -7.08 7.00 1.83
CA PRO A 88 -6.27 7.02 3.05
C PRO A 88 -6.92 6.33 4.25
N ASP A 89 -8.21 6.02 4.17
CA ASP A 89 -9.02 5.47 5.26
C ASP A 89 -10.05 4.50 4.68
N ALA A 90 -9.57 3.53 3.91
CA ALA A 90 -10.40 2.52 3.25
C ALA A 90 -11.08 1.64 4.29
N ASP A 91 -12.40 1.55 4.19
CA ASP A 91 -13.26 0.61 4.91
C ASP A 91 -14.20 -0.06 3.89
N ALA A 92 -15.09 -0.94 4.35
CA ALA A 92 -16.03 -1.63 3.47
C ALA A 92 -16.87 -0.68 2.60
N SER A 93 -17.21 0.51 3.11
CA SER A 93 -17.98 1.52 2.36
C SER A 93 -17.16 2.24 1.29
N LYS A 94 -15.84 2.27 1.43
CA LYS A 94 -14.91 2.98 0.52
C LYS A 94 -14.16 2.04 -0.43
N PHE A 95 -14.29 0.72 -0.29
CA PHE A 95 -13.70 -0.22 -1.25
C PHE A 95 -14.23 -0.05 -2.66
N GLN A 96 -15.46 0.42 -2.83
CA GLN A 96 -15.97 0.74 -4.17
C GLN A 96 -15.10 1.81 -4.85
N ALA A 97 -14.72 2.88 -4.14
CA ALA A 97 -13.85 3.93 -4.69
C ALA A 97 -12.46 3.39 -5.05
N PHE A 98 -11.94 2.43 -4.27
CA PHE A 98 -10.68 1.75 -4.60
C PHE A 98 -10.80 0.91 -5.88
N PHE A 99 -11.88 0.13 -6.02
CA PHE A 99 -12.15 -0.67 -7.22
C PHE A 99 -12.41 0.20 -8.45
N ASP A 100 -13.13 1.32 -8.29
CA ASP A 100 -13.37 2.28 -9.37
C ASP A 100 -12.05 2.89 -9.85
N ALA A 101 -11.12 3.21 -8.94
CA ALA A 101 -9.77 3.68 -9.30
C ALA A 101 -8.95 2.60 -10.04
N ILE A 102 -9.06 1.33 -9.65
CA ILE A 102 -8.44 0.20 -10.37
C ILE A 102 -9.01 0.08 -11.79
N ALA A 103 -10.33 0.24 -11.94
CA ALA A 103 -11.00 0.14 -13.24
C ALA A 103 -10.54 1.21 -14.25
N GLN A 104 -9.96 2.31 -13.77
CA GLN A 104 -9.33 3.33 -14.64
C GLN A 104 -7.92 2.94 -15.13
N HIS A 105 -7.44 1.74 -14.79
CA HIS A 105 -6.08 1.21 -15.00
C HIS A 105 -4.99 1.96 -14.23
N ARG A 106 -4.95 3.30 -14.31
CA ARG A 106 -4.02 4.19 -13.60
C ARG A 106 -4.68 5.52 -13.22
N VAL A 107 -4.12 6.18 -12.21
CA VAL A 107 -4.50 7.51 -11.73
C VAL A 107 -3.73 8.58 -12.51
N TRP A 108 -4.09 8.80 -13.78
CA TRP A 108 -3.34 9.69 -14.69
C TRP A 108 -3.17 11.12 -14.17
N ALA A 109 -4.16 11.64 -13.44
CA ALA A 109 -4.10 12.97 -12.82
C ALA A 109 -2.92 13.14 -11.81
N ARG A 110 -2.37 12.03 -11.30
CA ARG A 110 -1.22 12.02 -10.38
C ARG A 110 0.12 12.24 -11.10
N GLU A 111 0.20 12.04 -12.42
CA GLU A 111 1.46 12.05 -13.17
C GLU A 111 2.36 13.27 -12.90
N PRO A 112 1.86 14.52 -12.84
CA PRO A 112 2.70 15.67 -12.53
C PRO A 112 3.34 15.59 -11.14
N LYS A 113 2.60 15.10 -10.14
CA LYS A 113 3.07 14.96 -8.75
C LYS A 113 4.04 13.78 -8.61
N ALA A 114 3.77 12.68 -9.31
CA ALA A 114 4.57 11.45 -9.28
C ALA A 114 6.04 11.67 -9.65
N LYS A 115 6.34 12.67 -10.51
CA LYS A 115 7.71 13.01 -10.92
C LYS A 115 8.61 13.45 -9.76
N ALA A 116 8.05 13.99 -8.69
CA ALA A 116 8.80 14.44 -7.52
C ALA A 116 9.10 13.31 -6.51
N ILE A 117 8.55 12.11 -6.74
CA ILE A 117 8.62 11.00 -5.77
C ILE A 117 9.97 10.26 -5.93
N PRO A 118 10.78 10.21 -4.86
CA PRO A 118 12.06 9.49 -4.86
C PRO A 118 11.84 7.99 -4.59
N ALA A 119 11.10 7.36 -5.50
CA ALA A 119 11.01 5.90 -5.62
C ALA A 119 12.00 5.45 -6.70
#